data_AF-A0A847CCR0-F1
#
_entry.id   AF-A0A847CCR0-F1
#
_cell.length_a   1.000
_cell.length_b   1.000
_cell.length_c   1.000
_cell.angle_alpha   90.00
_cell.angle_beta   90.00
_cell.angle_gamma   90.00
#
_symmetry.space_group_name_H-M   'P 1'
#
loop_
_entity.id
_entity.type
_entity.pdbx_description
1 polymer ?
#
loop_
_entity_poly.entity_id
_entity_poly.type
_entity_poly.pdbx_seq_one_letter_code
_entity_poly.pdbx_strand_id
1 'polypeptide(L)'
;MTHTNEYNGRKITLIGTAHVSEMSVKEVTDTINEINPDCVAVELDEKRADSIQNQEKYKNLDIIKVLKNNEGFLLLANLVLSSFQRRMGMNVGMKPGDEMLAAMNTAKDKNIPSVMADRP
;
A
#
# COMPACT_ATOMS: atom_id res chain seq x y z
N MET A 1 11.94 -7.09 9.24
CA MET A 1 12.43 -7.26 10.64
C MET A 1 11.22 -7.53 11.52
N THR A 2 11.02 -8.79 11.93
CA THR A 2 9.81 -9.20 12.65
C THR A 2 10.10 -9.44 14.13
N HIS A 3 9.34 -8.78 15.01
CA HIS A 3 9.44 -8.93 16.46
C HIS A 3 8.12 -9.37 17.05
N THR A 4 8.14 -10.34 17.95
CA THR A 4 6.93 -10.82 18.61
C THR A 4 7.02 -10.65 20.11
N ASN A 5 6.00 -10.05 20.71
CA ASN A 5 5.88 -9.82 22.15
C ASN A 5 4.52 -10.29 22.68
N GLU A 6 4.45 -10.53 23.98
CA GLU A 6 3.18 -10.80 24.66
C GLU A 6 2.74 -9.60 25.49
N TYR A 7 1.46 -9.26 25.40
CA TYR A 7 0.85 -8.17 26.16
C TYR A 7 -0.58 -8.52 26.54
N ASN A 8 -0.90 -8.49 27.84
CA ASN A 8 -2.22 -8.83 28.38
C ASN A 8 -2.79 -10.16 27.83
N GLY A 9 -1.96 -11.20 27.76
CA GLY A 9 -2.33 -12.52 27.24
C GLY A 9 -2.54 -12.60 25.72
N ARG A 10 -2.17 -11.54 24.97
CA ARG A 10 -2.18 -11.52 23.51
C ARG A 10 -0.77 -11.56 22.97
N LYS A 11 -0.57 -12.26 21.86
CA LYS A 11 0.68 -12.27 21.10
C LYS A 11 0.60 -11.22 20.00
N ILE A 12 1.54 -10.29 19.98
CA ILE A 12 1.62 -9.19 19.01
C ILE A 12 2.90 -9.37 18.21
N THR A 13 2.74 -9.54 16.89
CA THR A 13 3.86 -9.59 15.95
C THR A 13 3.94 -8.28 15.17
N LEU A 14 5.02 -7.53 15.37
CA LEU A 14 5.32 -6.29 14.67
C LEU A 14 6.26 -6.58 13.50
N ILE A 15 5.86 -6.16 12.30
CA ILE A 15 6.64 -6.33 11.07
C ILE A 15 7.13 -4.95 10.64
N GLY A 16 8.43 -4.71 10.78
CA GLY A 16 9.05 -3.48 10.26
C GLY A 16 9.23 -3.56 8.75
N THR A 17 8.56 -2.70 8.00
CA THR A 17 8.65 -2.60 6.54
C THR A 17 9.54 -1.44 6.10
N ALA A 18 10.24 -1.61 4.98
CA ALA A 18 10.91 -0.50 4.29
C ALA A 18 10.00 0.02 3.17
N HIS A 19 9.88 1.35 3.03
CA HIS A 19 9.11 1.94 1.93
C HIS A 19 9.68 1.54 0.58
N VAL A 20 8.81 1.05 -0.31
CA VAL A 20 9.17 0.62 -1.67
C VAL A 20 10.15 -0.56 -1.65
N SER A 21 9.75 -1.67 -1.03
CA SER A 21 10.58 -2.87 -0.87
C SER A 21 9.83 -4.17 -1.20
N GLU A 22 10.21 -4.83 -2.30
CA GLU A 22 9.70 -6.17 -2.66
C GLU A 22 9.85 -7.18 -1.54
N MET A 23 10.94 -7.05 -0.79
CA MET A 23 11.20 -7.88 0.38
C MET A 23 10.17 -7.64 1.48
N SER A 24 9.71 -6.41 1.68
CA SER A 24 8.68 -6.08 2.68
C SER A 24 7.31 -6.61 2.29
N VAL A 25 6.92 -6.54 1.01
CA VAL A 25 5.69 -7.17 0.51
C VAL A 25 5.71 -8.68 0.78
N LYS A 26 6.82 -9.33 0.44
CA LYS A 26 6.99 -10.77 0.68
C LYS A 26 6.96 -11.10 2.18
N GLU A 27 7.73 -10.38 3.00
CA GLU A 27 7.82 -10.61 4.45
C GLU A 27 6.45 -10.49 5.13
N VAL A 28 5.67 -9.47 4.78
CA VAL A 28 4.31 -9.28 5.30
C VAL A 28 3.39 -10.43 4.88
N THR A 29 3.39 -10.78 3.59
CA THR A 29 2.53 -11.83 3.03
C THR A 29 2.84 -13.19 3.67
N ASP A 30 4.12 -13.55 3.77
CA ASP A 30 4.56 -14.81 4.35
C ASP A 30 4.22 -14.86 5.85
N THR A 31 4.50 -13.77 6.59
CA THR A 31 4.23 -13.71 8.03
C THR A 31 2.74 -13.87 8.35
N ILE A 32 1.85 -13.19 7.62
CA ILE A 32 0.40 -13.35 7.81
C ILE A 32 -0.02 -14.79 7.47
N ASN A 33 0.59 -15.37 6.44
CA ASN A 33 0.26 -16.74 6.03
C ASN A 33 0.66 -17.78 7.07
N GLU A 34 1.86 -17.65 7.63
CA GLU A 34 2.43 -18.56 8.63
C GLU A 34 1.79 -18.41 10.01
N ILE A 35 1.60 -17.18 10.48
CA ILE A 35 1.07 -16.90 11.82
C ILE A 35 -0.44 -17.10 11.86
N ASN A 36 -1.14 -16.78 10.77
CA ASN A 36 -2.60 -16.80 10.68
C ASN A 36 -3.27 -16.09 11.89
N PRO A 37 -2.99 -14.78 12.08
CA PRO A 37 -3.44 -14.05 13.26
C PRO A 37 -4.96 -13.83 13.28
N ASP A 38 -5.50 -13.50 14.45
CA ASP A 38 -6.93 -13.15 14.59
C ASP A 38 -7.26 -11.77 13.99
N CYS A 39 -6.26 -10.91 13.75
CA CYS A 39 -6.41 -9.57 13.21
C CYS A 39 -5.09 -9.06 12.61
N VAL A 40 -5.17 -8.23 11.56
CA VAL A 40 -4.04 -7.51 10.97
C VAL A 40 -4.24 -6.01 11.15
N ALA A 41 -3.40 -5.37 11.95
CA ALA A 41 -3.35 -3.91 12.08
C ALA A 41 -2.37 -3.32 11.06
N VAL A 42 -2.83 -2.38 10.24
CA VAL A 42 -2.03 -1.72 9.20
C VAL A 42 -1.79 -0.28 9.61
N GLU A 43 -0.53 0.19 9.54
CA GLU A 43 -0.15 1.59 9.79
C GLU A 43 -0.59 2.48 8.62
N LEU A 44 -1.91 2.64 8.47
CA LEU A 44 -2.53 3.46 7.44
C LEU A 44 -3.90 3.95 7.92
N ASP A 45 -4.29 5.17 7.56
CA ASP A 45 -5.63 5.70 7.83
C ASP A 45 -6.64 5.27 6.74
N GLU A 46 -7.94 5.33 7.07
CA GLU A 46 -9.04 4.89 6.19
C GLU A 46 -9.05 5.59 4.82
N LYS A 47 -8.72 6.89 4.77
CA LYS A 47 -8.72 7.65 3.52
C LYS A 47 -7.57 7.23 2.62
N ARG A 48 -6.38 7.02 3.19
CA ARG A 48 -5.23 6.52 2.45
C ARG A 48 -5.43 5.06 2.05
N ALA A 49 -6.05 4.23 2.89
CA ALA A 49 -6.43 2.86 2.56
C ALA A 49 -7.35 2.80 1.34
N ASP A 50 -8.42 3.60 1.33
CA ASP A 50 -9.32 3.72 0.18
C ASP A 50 -8.57 4.20 -1.08
N SER A 51 -7.66 5.16 -0.94
CA SER A 51 -6.84 5.67 -2.05
C SER A 51 -5.94 4.59 -2.67
N ILE A 52 -5.28 3.76 -1.85
CA ILE A 52 -4.38 2.71 -2.36
C ILE A 52 -5.14 1.48 -2.87
N GLN A 53 -6.33 1.18 -2.35
CA GLN A 53 -7.17 0.10 -2.87
C GLN A 53 -7.88 0.49 -4.16
N ASN A 54 -8.29 1.76 -4.30
CA ASN A 54 -9.06 2.27 -5.44
C ASN A 54 -8.26 3.20 -6.36
N GLN A 55 -6.97 2.92 -6.57
CA GLN A 55 -6.05 3.79 -7.35
C GLN A 55 -6.61 4.26 -8.70
N GLU A 56 -7.27 3.38 -9.47
CA GLU A 56 -7.84 3.73 -10.78
C GLU A 56 -8.96 4.77 -10.67
N LYS A 57 -9.80 4.69 -9.64
CA LYS A 57 -10.87 5.67 -9.40
C LYS A 57 -10.27 7.05 -9.11
N TYR A 58 -9.25 7.12 -8.27
CA TYR A 58 -8.58 8.37 -7.92
C TYR A 58 -7.82 8.97 -9.11
N LYS A 59 -7.10 8.14 -9.86
CA LYS A 59 -6.42 8.54 -11.09
C LYS A 59 -7.39 9.14 -12.13
N ASN A 60 -8.56 8.53 -12.30
CA ASN A 60 -9.59 9.05 -13.20
C ASN A 60 -10.17 10.39 -12.72
N LEU A 61 -10.41 10.54 -11.40
CA LEU A 61 -10.86 11.80 -10.82
C LEU A 61 -9.85 12.94 -11.06
N ASP A 62 -8.56 12.68 -10.90
CA ASP A 62 -7.51 13.67 -11.14
C ASP A 62 -7.44 14.09 -12.62
N ILE A 63 -7.53 13.14 -13.56
CA ILE A 63 -7.54 13.47 -15.00
C ILE A 63 -8.73 14.37 -15.34
N ILE A 64 -9.92 14.04 -14.84
CA ILE A 64 -11.13 14.86 -15.06
C ILE A 64 -10.94 16.27 -14.47
N LYS A 65 -10.34 16.38 -13.28
CA LYS A 65 -10.08 17.67 -12.62
C LYS A 65 -9.08 18.52 -13.41
N VAL A 66 -7.97 17.94 -13.87
CA VAL A 66 -6.94 18.63 -14.67
C VAL A 66 -7.52 19.15 -15.98
N LEU A 67 -8.36 18.35 -16.64
CA LEU A 67 -9.05 18.77 -17.87
C LEU A 67 -10.05 19.90 -17.60
N LYS A 68 -10.83 19.82 -16.51
CA LYS A 68 -11.78 20.88 -16.11
C LYS A 68 -11.09 22.21 -15.78
N ASN A 69 -9.87 22.15 -15.25
CA ASN A 69 -9.09 23.34 -14.87
C ASN A 69 -8.30 23.95 -16.04
N ASN A 70 -8.41 23.41 -17.27
CA ASN A 70 -7.57 23.76 -18.42
C ASN A 70 -6.06 23.56 -18.19
N GLU A 71 -5.69 22.66 -17.28
CA GLU A 71 -4.30 22.36 -16.91
C GLU A 71 -3.69 21.22 -17.75
N GLY A 72 -4.13 21.08 -19.01
CA GLY A 72 -3.73 19.96 -19.89
C GLY A 72 -2.22 19.82 -20.10
N PHE A 73 -1.46 20.91 -19.97
CA PHE A 73 0.00 20.87 -20.03
C PHE A 73 0.62 20.05 -18.88
N LEU A 74 0.04 20.08 -17.67
CA LEU A 74 0.53 19.27 -16.54
C LEU A 74 0.33 17.77 -16.77
N LEU A 75 -0.79 17.39 -17.39
CA LEU A 75 -1.02 15.99 -17.79
C LEU A 75 0.03 15.54 -18.81
N LEU A 76 0.32 16.39 -19.80
CA LEU A 76 1.30 16.10 -20.84
C LEU A 76 2.72 15.99 -20.27
N ALA A 77 3.10 16.87 -19.35
CA ALA A 77 4.39 16.80 -18.64
C ALA A 77 4.52 15.49 -17.83
N ASN A 78 3.48 15.08 -17.10
CA ASN A 78 3.46 13.81 -16.35
C ASN A 78 3.59 12.59 -17.26
N LEU A 79 2.93 12.58 -18.42
CA LEU A 79 3.04 11.50 -19.40
C LEU A 79 4.46 11.37 -19.96
N VAL A 80 5.08 12.51 -20.31
CA VAL A 80 6.47 12.56 -20.77
C VAL A 80 7.40 12.03 -19.69
N LEU A 81 7.33 12.55 -18.46
CA LEU A 81 8.17 12.10 -17.35
C LEU A 81 8.00 10.60 -17.07
N SER A 82 6.76 10.11 -17.04
CA SER A 82 6.44 8.70 -16.84
C SER A 82 6.99 7.80 -17.96
N SER A 83 7.07 8.31 -19.19
CA SER A 83 7.67 7.57 -20.32
C SER A 83 9.20 7.49 -20.18
N PHE A 84 9.84 8.57 -19.71
CA PHE A 84 11.28 8.58 -19.44
C PHE A 84 11.65 7.65 -18.29
N GLN A 85 10.91 7.70 -17.18
CA GLN A 85 11.09 6.79 -16.03
C GLN A 85 11.00 5.32 -16.45
N ARG A 86 10.00 4.97 -17.28
CA ARG A 86 9.87 3.61 -17.84
C ARG A 86 11.03 3.22 -18.74
N ARG A 87 11.49 4.12 -19.62
CA ARG A 87 12.61 3.86 -20.54
C ARG A 87 13.95 3.68 -19.83
N MET A 88 14.16 4.38 -18.71
CA MET A 88 15.41 4.28 -17.94
C MET A 88 15.51 3.02 -17.08
N GLY A 89 14.49 2.13 -17.11
CA GLY A 89 14.50 0.92 -16.29
C GLY A 89 14.53 1.24 -14.79
N MET A 90 14.12 2.45 -14.40
CA MET A 90 13.74 2.71 -13.02
C MET A 90 12.55 1.80 -12.78
N ASN A 91 12.79 0.66 -12.13
CA ASN A 91 11.72 -0.20 -11.66
C ASN A 91 10.94 0.61 -10.63
N VAL A 92 9.96 1.39 -11.11
CA VAL A 92 8.78 1.81 -10.35
C VAL A 92 7.87 0.58 -10.16
N GLY A 93 8.47 -0.59 -9.97
CA GLY A 93 7.76 -1.87 -9.88
C GLY A 93 7.02 -1.98 -8.57
N MET A 94 7.53 -1.32 -7.53
CA MET A 94 6.86 -1.14 -6.27
C MET A 94 6.47 0.31 -6.06
N LYS A 95 5.24 0.53 -5.60
CA LYS A 95 4.72 1.82 -5.16
C LYS A 95 4.76 1.89 -3.64
N PRO A 96 4.87 3.10 -3.06
CA PRO A 96 4.63 3.28 -1.64
C PRO A 96 3.26 2.73 -1.25
N GLY A 97 3.22 1.90 -0.20
CA GLY A 97 1.99 1.27 0.29
C GLY A 97 1.66 -0.07 -0.36
N ASP A 98 2.48 -0.60 -1.28
CA ASP A 98 2.28 -1.95 -1.82
C ASP A 98 2.40 -3.01 -0.71
N GLU A 99 3.26 -2.80 0.28
CA GLU A 99 3.37 -3.64 1.49
C GLU A 99 2.09 -3.64 2.32
N MET A 100 1.44 -2.48 2.44
CA MET A 100 0.18 -2.32 3.17
C MET A 100 -0.97 -2.95 2.38
N LEU A 101 -0.98 -2.77 1.05
CA LEU A 101 -1.96 -3.39 0.18
C LEU A 101 -1.84 -4.92 0.20
N ALA A 102 -0.61 -5.46 0.19
CA ALA A 102 -0.36 -6.88 0.35
C ALA A 102 -0.87 -7.40 1.71
N ALA A 103 -0.66 -6.65 2.81
CA ALA A 103 -1.21 -7.00 4.12
C ALA A 103 -2.73 -7.13 4.08
N MET A 104 -3.41 -6.10 3.55
CA MET A 104 -4.88 -6.05 3.47
C MET A 104 -5.44 -7.16 2.57
N ASN A 105 -4.84 -7.40 1.41
CA ASN A 105 -5.27 -8.45 0.48
C ASN A 105 -5.07 -9.84 1.08
N THR A 106 -3.89 -10.11 1.66
CA THR A 106 -3.60 -11.41 2.28
C THR A 106 -4.55 -11.68 3.46
N ALA A 107 -4.81 -10.67 4.29
CA ALA A 107 -5.79 -10.79 5.38
C ALA A 107 -7.19 -11.10 4.84
N LYS A 108 -7.63 -10.37 3.79
CA LYS A 108 -8.92 -10.59 3.14
C LYS A 108 -9.05 -12.00 2.57
N ASP A 109 -8.02 -12.50 1.89
CA ASP A 109 -8.01 -13.85 1.29
C ASP A 109 -8.12 -14.95 2.36
N LYS A 110 -7.59 -14.70 3.57
CA LYS A 110 -7.68 -15.61 4.72
C LYS A 110 -8.92 -15.35 5.59
N ASN A 111 -9.79 -14.40 5.23
CA ASN A 111 -10.93 -13.95 6.04
C ASN A 111 -10.51 -13.45 7.45
N ILE A 112 -9.33 -12.87 7.56
CA ILE A 112 -8.83 -12.22 8.78
C ILE A 112 -9.24 -10.75 8.73
N PRO A 113 -9.85 -10.19 9.80
CA PRO A 113 -10.17 -8.77 9.85
C PRO A 113 -8.89 -7.93 9.79
N SER A 114 -8.93 -6.86 8.97
CA SER A 114 -7.90 -5.83 8.96
C SER A 114 -8.43 -4.55 9.60
N VAL A 115 -7.57 -3.85 10.36
CA VAL A 115 -7.89 -2.59 11.02
C VAL A 115 -6.86 -1.52 10.67
N MET A 116 -7.34 -0.33 10.36
CA MET A 116 -6.50 0.83 10.06
C MET A 116 -6.05 1.46 11.39
N ALA A 117 -4.75 1.40 11.64
CA ALA A 117 -4.13 1.73 12.92
C ALA A 117 -3.25 3.00 12.84
N ASP A 118 -3.53 3.90 11.89
CA ASP A 118 -2.91 5.22 11.79
C ASP A 118 -3.96 6.34 11.78
N ARG A 119 -3.51 7.56 12.01
CA ARG A 119 -4.30 8.79 12.01
C ARG A 119 -4.13 9.56 10.68
N PRO A 120 -5.12 10.38 10.28
CA PRO A 120 -5.04 11.22 9.08
C PRO A 120 -3.83 12.17 9.05
#